data_AF-A0A1F8ZIW2-F1
#
_entry.id   AF-A0A1F8ZIW2-F1
#
_cell.length_a   1.000
_cell.length_b   1.000
_cell.length_c   1.000
_cell.angle_alpha   90.00
_cell.angle_beta   90.00
_cell.angle_gamma   90.00
#
_symmetry.space_group_name_H-M   'P 1'
#
loop_
_entity.id
_entity.type
_entity.pdbx_description
1 polymer ?
#
loop_
_entity_poly.entity_id
_entity_poly.type
_entity_poly.pdbx_seq_one_letter_code
_entity_poly.pdbx_strand_id
1 'polypeptide(L)'
;MYDGWDITREIQGGLATNYIRTLNIDEPLMRIMADGTIRHYKTDALGSVIGLADDTGALKTTYAYDPFGSVAISGESSDNPFQFVGRENDGTGLLYERNRYYSFELQRYISEDPIGFAGGDVNFYVRVGNNPVNFTDPLGLYLRDDLIKEIIKHVPSMEKQIVALSKYLNEGALYSILKDLEARELARKAALRQAGRIGLGTVGIILGDLIFPEEVGGDDTKMIEDWLRKREKCK
;
A
#
# COMPACT_ATOMS: atom_id res chain seq x y z
N MET A 1 -4.76 -16.63 -3.97
CA MET A 1 -3.64 -16.95 -3.05
C MET A 1 -2.71 -15.77 -3.07
N TYR A 2 -2.31 -15.34 -1.88
CA TYR A 2 -1.46 -14.16 -1.68
C TYR A 2 -0.14 -14.59 -1.04
N ASP A 3 0.89 -13.78 -1.26
CA ASP A 3 2.16 -13.84 -0.56
C ASP A 3 2.55 -12.40 -0.18
N GLY A 4 2.34 -12.08 1.11
CA GLY A 4 2.33 -10.69 1.58
C GLY A 4 1.25 -9.87 0.87
N TRP A 5 1.66 -8.75 0.28
CA TRP A 5 0.77 -7.79 -0.37
C TRP A 5 0.34 -8.15 -1.79
N ASP A 6 0.92 -9.18 -2.40
CA ASP A 6 0.70 -9.50 -3.81
C ASP A 6 0.02 -10.85 -4.01
N ILE A 7 -0.75 -10.95 -5.10
CA ILE A 7 -1.34 -12.20 -5.55
C ILE A 7 -0.27 -13.05 -6.23
N THR A 8 -0.20 -14.32 -5.84
CA THR A 8 0.67 -15.32 -6.49
C THR A 8 -0.10 -16.28 -7.37
N ARG A 9 -1.39 -16.49 -7.08
CA ARG A 9 -2.25 -17.38 -7.85
C ARG A 9 -3.71 -17.03 -7.70
N GLU A 10 -4.44 -17.11 -8.81
CA GLU A 10 -5.89 -16.99 -8.88
C GLU A 10 -6.51 -18.30 -9.36
N ILE A 11 -7.72 -18.60 -8.88
CA ILE A 11 -8.52 -19.73 -9.37
C ILE A 11 -9.90 -19.20 -9.74
N GLN A 12 -10.25 -19.29 -11.02
CA GLN A 12 -11.55 -18.88 -11.54
C GLN A 12 -12.17 -20.06 -12.28
N GLY A 13 -13.38 -20.49 -11.88
CA GLY A 13 -14.06 -21.63 -12.50
C GLY A 13 -13.27 -22.96 -12.43
N GLY A 14 -12.36 -23.10 -11.46
CA GLY A 14 -11.48 -24.27 -11.33
C GLY A 14 -10.19 -24.20 -12.17
N LEU A 15 -10.03 -23.20 -13.03
CA LEU A 15 -8.80 -22.94 -13.77
C LEU A 15 -7.89 -22.04 -12.95
N ALA A 16 -6.61 -22.41 -12.88
CA ALA A 16 -5.60 -21.66 -12.13
C ALA A 16 -4.75 -20.78 -13.04
N THR A 17 -4.57 -19.52 -12.65
CA THR A 17 -3.56 -18.63 -13.23
C THR A 17 -2.51 -18.33 -12.16
N ASN A 18 -1.24 -18.60 -12.46
CA ASN A 18 -0.12 -18.28 -11.56
C ASN A 18 0.57 -17.00 -12.04
N TYR A 19 1.02 -16.19 -11.09
CA TYR A 19 1.70 -14.93 -11.36
C TYR A 19 3.14 -14.98 -10.84
N ILE A 20 4.09 -14.56 -11.68
CA ILE A 20 5.47 -14.30 -11.29
C ILE A 20 5.63 -12.79 -11.15
N ARG A 21 6.29 -12.35 -10.08
CA ARG A 21 6.45 -10.96 -9.67
C ARG A 21 7.88 -10.68 -9.21
N THR A 22 8.21 -9.41 -9.03
CA THR A 22 9.46 -9.02 -8.36
C THR A 22 9.31 -9.05 -6.84
N LEU A 23 10.28 -8.48 -6.12
CA LEU A 23 10.17 -8.23 -4.68
C LEU A 23 9.44 -6.93 -4.35
N ASN A 24 9.20 -6.06 -5.35
CA ASN A 24 8.41 -4.85 -5.15
C ASN A 24 6.93 -5.17 -5.22
N ILE A 25 6.14 -4.40 -4.48
CA ILE A 25 4.68 -4.45 -4.53
C ILE A 25 4.17 -4.02 -5.91
N ASP A 26 3.09 -4.65 -6.37
CA ASP A 26 2.39 -4.28 -7.62
C ASP A 26 3.27 -4.35 -8.89
N GLU A 27 4.30 -5.21 -8.89
CA GLU A 27 5.20 -5.40 -10.05
C GLU A 27 5.10 -6.84 -10.62
N PRO A 28 4.00 -7.19 -11.30
CA PRO A 28 3.86 -8.48 -11.96
C PRO A 28 4.75 -8.54 -13.22
N LEU A 29 5.42 -9.67 -13.41
CA LEU A 29 6.32 -9.92 -14.55
C LEU A 29 5.67 -10.79 -15.63
N MET A 30 5.00 -11.87 -15.21
CA MET A 30 4.29 -12.75 -16.13
C MET A 30 3.12 -13.47 -15.46
N ARG A 31 2.15 -13.87 -16.28
CA ARG A 31 1.05 -14.75 -15.90
C ARG A 31 1.13 -16.05 -16.70
N ILE A 32 0.85 -17.15 -16.02
CA ILE A 32 0.83 -18.51 -16.58
C ILE A 32 -0.60 -19.04 -16.41
N MET A 33 -1.32 -19.17 -17.52
CA MET A 33 -2.70 -19.67 -17.55
C MET A 33 -2.75 -21.20 -17.42
N ALA A 34 -3.93 -21.72 -17.09
CA ALA A 34 -4.13 -23.15 -16.82
C ALA A 34 -3.82 -24.07 -18.03
N ASP A 35 -3.94 -23.53 -19.24
CA ASP A 35 -3.62 -24.21 -20.51
C ASP A 35 -2.11 -24.20 -20.83
N GLY A 36 -1.30 -23.57 -19.98
CA GLY A 36 0.14 -23.41 -20.18
C GLY A 36 0.53 -22.15 -20.95
N THR A 37 -0.44 -21.35 -21.41
CA THR A 37 -0.15 -20.10 -22.13
C THR A 37 0.50 -19.08 -21.18
N ILE A 38 1.61 -18.49 -21.62
CA ILE A 38 2.34 -17.45 -20.89
C ILE A 38 2.07 -16.08 -21.53
N ARG A 39 1.85 -15.08 -20.68
CA ARG A 39 1.81 -13.66 -21.08
C ARG A 39 2.77 -12.88 -20.19
N HIS A 40 3.64 -12.11 -20.82
CA HIS A 40 4.62 -11.24 -20.17
C HIS A 40 4.05 -9.83 -20.05
N TYR A 41 4.04 -9.31 -18.83
CA TYR A 41 3.59 -7.95 -18.57
C TYR A 41 4.59 -6.95 -19.14
N LYS A 42 4.06 -5.91 -19.81
CA LYS A 42 4.79 -4.70 -20.18
C LYS A 42 4.16 -3.55 -19.42
N THR A 43 4.96 -2.84 -18.66
CA THR A 43 4.50 -1.77 -17.77
C THR A 43 5.10 -0.42 -18.17
N ASP A 44 4.40 0.65 -17.81
CA ASP A 44 4.95 2.00 -17.82
C ASP A 44 5.79 2.29 -16.55
N ALA A 45 6.25 3.53 -16.40
CA ALA A 45 7.08 3.95 -15.27
C ALA A 45 6.37 3.94 -13.90
N LEU A 46 5.02 3.93 -13.89
CA LEU A 46 4.21 3.83 -12.68
C LEU A 46 3.79 2.39 -12.38
N GLY A 47 4.17 1.43 -13.23
CA GLY A 47 3.76 0.03 -13.11
C GLY A 47 2.44 -0.29 -13.79
N SER A 48 1.79 0.65 -14.49
CA SER A 48 0.55 0.37 -15.23
C SER A 48 0.83 -0.60 -16.37
N VAL A 49 0.05 -1.66 -16.50
CA VAL A 49 0.21 -2.65 -17.57
C VAL A 49 -0.23 -2.05 -18.90
N ILE A 50 0.73 -1.72 -19.78
CA ILE A 50 0.46 -1.19 -21.13
C ILE A 50 0.32 -2.29 -22.18
N GLY A 51 0.73 -3.53 -21.87
CA GLY A 51 0.48 -4.65 -22.74
C GLY A 51 0.87 -6.02 -22.19
N LEU A 52 0.35 -7.05 -22.86
CA LEU A 52 0.64 -8.45 -22.63
C LEU A 52 1.32 -9.02 -23.86
N ALA A 53 2.58 -9.44 -23.73
CA ALA A 53 3.34 -10.04 -24.81
C ALA A 53 3.34 -11.57 -24.73
N ASP A 54 3.45 -12.24 -25.86
CA ASP A 54 3.77 -13.68 -25.90
C ASP A 54 5.28 -13.93 -25.77
N ASP A 55 5.70 -15.20 -25.83
CA ASP A 55 7.10 -15.60 -25.71
C ASP A 55 7.99 -15.14 -26.86
N THR A 56 7.42 -14.67 -27.96
CA THR A 56 8.15 -14.06 -29.08
C THR A 56 8.36 -12.55 -28.87
N GLY A 57 7.73 -11.97 -27.84
CA GLY A 57 7.71 -10.53 -27.58
C GLY A 57 6.61 -9.79 -28.34
N ALA A 58 5.75 -10.47 -29.10
CA ALA A 58 4.65 -9.85 -29.81
C ALA A 58 3.53 -9.45 -28.83
N LEU A 59 3.06 -8.20 -28.92
CA LEU A 59 1.95 -7.71 -28.11
C LEU A 59 0.63 -8.36 -28.56
N LYS A 60 -0.07 -8.94 -27.60
CA LYS A 60 -1.34 -9.67 -27.79
C LYS A 60 -2.51 -8.84 -27.31
N THR A 61 -2.37 -8.22 -26.15
CA THR A 61 -3.32 -7.25 -25.61
C THR A 61 -2.57 -5.98 -25.28
N THR A 62 -3.17 -4.82 -25.51
CA THR A 62 -2.61 -3.51 -25.20
C THR A 62 -3.62 -2.66 -24.46
N TYR A 63 -3.12 -1.81 -23.58
CA TYR A 63 -3.91 -0.92 -22.75
C TYR A 63 -3.37 0.50 -22.91
N ALA A 64 -4.25 1.44 -23.24
CA ALA A 64 -3.94 2.86 -23.31
C ALA A 64 -4.76 3.58 -22.24
N TYR A 65 -4.06 4.23 -21.30
CA TYR A 65 -4.68 4.91 -20.17
C TYR A 65 -4.77 6.42 -20.41
N ASP A 66 -5.85 7.03 -19.93
CA ASP A 66 -5.85 8.45 -19.62
C ASP A 66 -5.05 8.72 -18.31
N PRO A 67 -4.77 9.99 -17.97
CA PRO A 67 -4.02 10.32 -16.75
C PRO A 67 -4.60 9.75 -15.45
N PHE A 68 -5.91 9.48 -15.40
CA PHE A 68 -6.62 8.98 -14.22
C PHE A 68 -6.95 7.48 -14.32
N GLY A 69 -6.42 6.79 -15.33
CA GLY A 69 -6.49 5.34 -15.47
C GLY A 69 -7.70 4.81 -16.23
N SER A 70 -8.57 5.65 -16.79
CA SER A 70 -9.59 5.16 -17.74
C SER A 70 -8.88 4.51 -18.93
N VAL A 71 -9.33 3.33 -19.33
CA VAL A 71 -8.55 2.46 -20.24
C VAL A 71 -9.28 2.20 -21.56
N ALA A 72 -8.53 2.30 -22.66
CA ALA A 72 -8.88 1.75 -23.95
C ALA A 72 -8.07 0.47 -24.19
N ILE A 73 -8.76 -0.64 -24.46
CA ILE A 73 -8.16 -1.96 -24.65
C ILE A 73 -8.20 -2.34 -26.13
N SER A 74 -7.10 -2.86 -26.68
CA SER A 74 -7.07 -3.38 -28.05
C SER A 74 -6.24 -4.67 -28.18
N GLY A 75 -6.56 -5.47 -29.20
CA GLY A 75 -5.94 -6.78 -29.44
C GLY A 75 -6.80 -7.96 -28.99
N GLU A 76 -6.17 -9.05 -28.57
CA GLU A 76 -6.82 -10.23 -28.03
C GLU A 76 -7.53 -9.90 -26.70
N SER A 77 -8.71 -10.48 -26.53
CA SER A 77 -9.42 -10.42 -25.25
C SER A 77 -8.60 -11.11 -24.16
N SER A 78 -8.54 -10.49 -22.99
CA SER A 78 -7.83 -11.03 -21.83
C SER A 78 -8.64 -10.77 -20.56
N ASP A 79 -8.68 -11.77 -19.71
CA ASP A 79 -9.16 -11.75 -18.33
C ASP A 79 -8.13 -11.19 -17.35
N ASN A 80 -7.06 -10.54 -17.84
CA ASN A 80 -6.00 -10.00 -17.00
C ASN A 80 -6.54 -8.96 -16.00
N PRO A 81 -6.40 -9.19 -14.69
CA PRO A 81 -6.89 -8.26 -13.69
C PRO A 81 -5.94 -7.07 -13.49
N PHE A 82 -4.63 -7.25 -13.63
CA PHE A 82 -3.64 -6.20 -13.36
C PHE A 82 -3.60 -5.16 -14.48
N GLN A 83 -4.00 -3.93 -14.20
CA GLN A 83 -4.13 -2.86 -15.18
C GLN A 83 -3.43 -1.59 -14.71
N PHE A 84 -4.19 -0.51 -14.44
CA PHE A 84 -3.64 0.78 -14.04
C PHE A 84 -2.84 0.64 -12.73
N VAL A 85 -1.63 1.22 -12.70
CA VAL A 85 -0.64 1.11 -11.60
C VAL A 85 -0.40 -0.31 -11.07
N GLY A 86 -0.56 -1.33 -11.92
CA GLY A 86 -0.35 -2.73 -11.54
C GLY A 86 -1.43 -3.33 -10.64
N ARG A 87 -2.55 -2.61 -10.42
CA ARG A 87 -3.64 -3.03 -9.52
C ARG A 87 -4.78 -3.72 -10.25
N GLU A 88 -5.56 -4.48 -9.49
CA GLU A 88 -6.65 -5.32 -10.00
C GLU A 88 -7.87 -4.47 -10.39
N ASN A 89 -8.21 -4.47 -11.67
CA ASN A 89 -9.47 -3.96 -12.17
C ASN A 89 -10.54 -5.05 -12.00
N ASP A 90 -11.61 -4.74 -11.28
CA ASP A 90 -12.68 -5.70 -10.99
C ASP A 90 -13.69 -5.86 -12.14
N GLY A 91 -13.52 -5.10 -13.23
CA GLY A 91 -14.38 -5.12 -14.41
C GLY A 91 -15.67 -4.30 -14.26
N THR A 92 -15.88 -3.63 -13.12
CA THR A 92 -17.06 -2.80 -12.83
C THR A 92 -16.81 -1.30 -13.02
N GLY A 93 -15.61 -0.93 -13.46
CA GLY A 93 -15.14 0.46 -13.51
C GLY A 93 -14.45 0.90 -12.22
N LEU A 94 -14.18 -0.05 -11.32
CA LEU A 94 -13.44 0.16 -10.09
C LEU A 94 -12.10 -0.58 -10.10
N LEU A 95 -11.10 0.06 -9.52
CA LEU A 95 -9.77 -0.48 -9.30
C LEU A 95 -9.59 -0.75 -7.80
N TYR A 96 -9.20 -1.98 -7.46
CA TYR A 96 -8.98 -2.36 -6.08
C TYR A 96 -7.56 -2.00 -5.61
N GLU A 97 -7.44 -0.92 -4.84
CA GLU A 97 -6.19 -0.44 -4.22
C GLU A 97 -6.14 -0.80 -2.73
N ARG A 98 -6.39 -2.08 -2.40
CA ARG A 98 -6.29 -2.70 -1.06
C ARG A 98 -7.26 -2.10 -0.03
N ASN A 99 -6.93 -0.95 0.55
CA ASN A 99 -7.75 -0.29 1.56
C ASN A 99 -8.94 0.46 0.95
N ARG A 100 -8.87 0.78 -0.35
CA ARG A 100 -9.90 1.57 -1.03
C ARG A 100 -10.16 1.07 -2.44
N TYR A 101 -11.39 1.31 -2.91
CA TYR A 101 -11.73 1.19 -4.32
C TYR A 101 -11.65 2.56 -4.99
N TYR A 102 -10.93 2.62 -6.10
CA TYR A 102 -10.80 3.81 -6.93
C TYR A 102 -11.74 3.72 -8.13
N SER A 103 -12.51 4.77 -8.41
CA SER A 103 -13.39 4.86 -9.57
C SER A 103 -12.72 5.62 -10.69
N PHE A 104 -12.60 4.99 -11.87
CA PHE A 104 -12.12 5.65 -13.08
C PHE A 104 -13.09 6.73 -13.58
N GLU A 105 -14.39 6.48 -13.46
CA GLU A 105 -15.44 7.42 -13.87
C GLU A 105 -15.45 8.69 -13.01
N LEU A 106 -15.36 8.54 -11.69
CA LEU A 106 -15.35 9.67 -10.76
C LEU A 106 -13.95 10.27 -10.56
N GLN A 107 -12.92 9.59 -11.06
CA GLN A 107 -11.50 9.92 -10.91
C GLN A 107 -11.07 10.09 -9.43
N ARG A 108 -11.66 9.31 -8.52
CA ARG A 108 -11.43 9.39 -7.06
C ARG A 108 -11.75 8.08 -6.36
N TYR A 109 -11.36 7.97 -5.09
CA TYR A 109 -11.83 6.89 -4.24
C TYR A 109 -13.32 7.00 -3.98
N ILE A 110 -13.98 5.85 -3.82
CA ILE A 110 -15.41 5.77 -3.48
C ILE A 110 -15.66 5.73 -1.96
N SER A 111 -14.60 5.63 -1.17
CA SER A 111 -14.61 5.65 0.30
C SER A 111 -13.60 6.67 0.81
N GLU A 112 -13.84 7.19 2.01
CA GLU A 112 -12.88 8.05 2.72
C GLU A 112 -11.59 7.30 3.02
N ASP A 113 -10.49 8.05 3.08
CA ASP A 113 -9.21 7.59 3.60
C ASP A 113 -9.35 7.08 5.05
N PRO A 114 -9.09 5.78 5.33
CA PRO A 114 -9.17 5.23 6.68
C PRO A 114 -8.22 5.91 7.67
N ILE A 115 -7.13 6.53 7.20
CA ILE A 115 -6.19 7.26 8.07
C ILE A 115 -6.53 8.76 8.18
N GLY A 116 -7.61 9.21 7.52
CA GLY A 116 -8.13 10.58 7.59
C GLY A 116 -7.07 11.63 7.28
N PHE A 117 -6.95 12.64 8.15
CA PHE A 117 -5.96 13.72 7.98
C PHE A 117 -4.50 13.24 7.98
N ALA A 118 -4.21 12.02 8.46
CA ALA A 118 -2.86 11.48 8.39
C ALA A 118 -2.42 11.17 6.95
N GLY A 119 -3.34 11.08 5.98
CA GLY A 119 -3.01 11.02 4.55
C GLY A 119 -2.44 12.35 3.99
N GLY A 120 -2.47 13.42 4.79
CA GLY A 120 -1.89 14.71 4.40
C GLY A 120 -2.73 15.50 3.38
N ASP A 121 -4.02 15.18 3.26
CA ASP A 121 -5.01 15.94 2.50
C ASP A 121 -6.26 16.22 3.34
N VAL A 122 -6.97 17.29 3.01
CA VAL A 122 -8.29 17.62 3.57
C VAL A 122 -9.41 16.94 2.79
N ASN A 123 -9.13 16.47 1.57
CA ASN A 123 -10.07 15.70 0.76
C ASN A 123 -9.74 14.20 0.84
N PHE A 124 -10.50 13.46 1.64
CA PHE A 124 -10.27 12.03 1.89
C PHE A 124 -10.55 11.10 0.70
N TYR A 125 -11.07 11.64 -0.39
CA TYR A 125 -11.40 10.87 -1.60
C TYR A 125 -10.34 11.05 -2.71
N VAL A 126 -9.40 11.99 -2.57
CA VAL A 126 -8.45 12.30 -3.64
C VAL A 126 -7.42 11.19 -3.79
N ARG A 127 -7.13 10.80 -5.04
CA ARG A 127 -6.01 9.91 -5.35
C ARG A 127 -4.74 10.73 -5.53
N VAL A 128 -3.70 10.40 -4.76
CA VAL A 128 -2.34 10.95 -4.86
C VAL A 128 -2.24 12.48 -5.03
N GLY A 129 -3.06 13.23 -4.29
CA GLY A 129 -3.07 14.70 -4.38
C GLY A 129 -3.45 15.25 -5.76
N ASN A 130 -4.27 14.50 -6.51
CA ASN A 130 -4.70 14.83 -7.87
C ASN A 130 -3.55 14.89 -8.89
N ASN A 131 -2.47 14.13 -8.65
CA ASN A 131 -1.32 14.04 -9.54
C ASN A 131 -0.94 12.58 -9.90
N PRO A 132 -1.88 11.83 -10.53
CA PRO A 132 -1.74 10.41 -10.82
C PRO A 132 -0.68 10.04 -11.86
N VAL A 133 -0.18 11.01 -12.63
CA VAL A 133 0.87 10.79 -13.64
C VAL A 133 2.27 10.71 -13.00
N ASN A 134 2.44 11.26 -11.79
CA ASN A 134 3.73 11.33 -11.12
C ASN A 134 3.81 10.44 -9.88
N PHE A 135 2.68 9.99 -9.34
CA PHE A 135 2.62 9.31 -8.05
C PHE A 135 1.69 8.10 -8.08
N THR A 136 2.03 7.13 -7.24
CA THR A 136 1.27 5.91 -6.99
C THR A 136 0.85 5.84 -5.53
N ASP A 137 -0.24 5.13 -5.23
CA ASP A 137 -0.68 4.84 -3.86
C ASP A 137 -0.78 3.31 -3.66
N PRO A 138 0.35 2.59 -3.45
CA PRO A 138 0.34 1.13 -3.39
C PRO A 138 -0.56 0.57 -2.29
N LEU A 139 -0.76 1.31 -1.19
CA LEU A 139 -1.59 0.83 -0.08
C LEU A 139 -3.02 1.38 -0.14
N GLY A 140 -3.32 2.32 -1.04
CA GLY A 140 -4.56 3.07 -0.96
C GLY A 140 -4.63 3.90 0.33
N LEU A 141 -3.51 4.42 0.82
CA LEU A 141 -3.36 5.23 2.04
C LEU A 141 -2.38 6.40 1.82
N TYR A 142 -2.42 7.05 0.65
CA TYR A 142 -1.42 8.01 0.18
C TYR A 142 -0.92 8.93 1.30
N LEU A 143 0.34 8.75 1.68
CA LEU A 143 1.06 9.63 2.59
C LEU A 143 1.82 10.65 1.76
N ARG A 144 1.37 11.92 1.78
CA ARG A 144 2.09 12.98 1.07
C ARG A 144 3.55 13.06 1.55
N ASP A 145 4.51 13.03 0.62
CA ASP A 145 5.95 13.08 0.89
C ASP A 145 6.38 14.22 1.84
N ASP A 146 5.68 15.36 1.77
CA ASP A 146 5.94 16.50 2.65
C ASP A 146 5.62 16.16 4.11
N LEU A 147 4.56 15.38 4.35
CA LEU A 147 4.20 14.90 5.68
C LEU A 147 5.21 13.85 6.16
N ILE A 148 5.70 12.96 5.30
CA ILE A 148 6.76 12.00 5.64
C ILE A 148 8.04 12.74 6.05
N LYS A 149 8.45 13.76 5.28
CA LYS A 149 9.62 14.60 5.60
C LYS A 149 9.43 15.39 6.89
N GLU A 150 8.24 15.95 7.10
CA GLU A 150 7.90 16.70 8.32
C GLU A 150 7.84 15.78 9.55
N ILE A 151 7.24 14.58 9.43
CA ILE A 151 7.25 13.54 10.47
C ILE A 151 8.68 13.14 10.78
N ILE A 152 9.50 12.76 9.79
CA ILE A 152 10.90 12.35 9.99
C ILE A 152 11.73 13.45 10.68
N LYS A 153 11.47 14.72 10.38
CA LYS A 153 12.11 15.88 11.03
C LYS A 153 11.73 16.00 12.50
N HIS A 154 10.51 15.61 12.87
CA HIS A 154 9.99 15.68 14.23
C HIS A 154 10.15 14.38 15.03
N VAL A 155 10.40 13.23 14.38
CA VAL A 155 10.68 11.95 15.05
C VAL A 155 11.77 12.08 16.14
N PRO A 156 12.91 12.78 15.94
CA PRO A 156 13.90 12.99 17.00
C PRO A 156 13.37 13.81 18.19
N SER A 157 12.41 14.71 17.95
CA SER A 157 11.75 15.50 18.99
C SER A 157 10.72 14.65 19.77
N MET A 158 9.96 13.82 19.06
CA MET A 158 9.01 12.88 19.66
C MET A 158 9.73 11.80 20.47
N GLU A 159 10.83 11.23 19.97
CA GLU A 159 11.69 10.30 20.71
C GLU A 159 12.19 10.94 22.02
N LYS A 160 12.65 12.20 21.98
CA LYS A 160 13.04 12.96 23.18
C LYS A 160 11.88 13.20 24.13
N GLN A 161 10.68 13.49 23.64
CA GLN A 161 9.49 13.66 24.47
C GLN A 161 9.06 12.35 25.12
N ILE A 162 9.12 11.23 24.39
CA ILE A 162 8.83 9.89 24.92
C ILE A 162 9.87 9.50 25.98
N VAL A 163 11.16 9.75 25.76
CA VAL A 163 12.23 9.53 26.76
C VAL A 163 12.13 10.49 27.95
N ALA A 164 11.63 11.70 27.76
CA ALA A 164 11.39 12.63 28.86
C ALA A 164 10.17 12.23 29.71
N LEU A 165 9.11 11.71 29.08
CA LEU A 165 7.91 11.19 29.73
C LEU A 165 8.17 9.82 30.38
N SER A 166 9.12 9.04 29.87
CA SER A 166 9.50 7.73 30.42
C SER A 166 10.05 7.83 31.84
N LYS A 167 10.67 8.97 32.22
CA LYS A 167 11.10 9.25 33.61
C LYS A 167 9.98 9.23 34.66
N TYR A 168 8.71 9.30 34.24
CA TYR A 168 7.55 9.28 35.13
C TYR A 168 6.82 7.92 35.14
N LEU A 169 7.35 6.90 34.45
CA LEU A 169 6.82 5.53 34.40
C LEU A 169 7.69 4.59 35.25
N ASN A 170 7.06 3.66 35.99
CA ASN A 170 7.76 2.67 36.82
C ASN A 170 8.67 1.77 35.96
N GLU A 171 9.83 1.37 36.52
CA GLU A 171 10.97 0.74 35.82
C GLU A 171 10.64 -0.45 34.91
N GLY A 172 9.60 -1.23 35.23
CA GLY A 172 9.14 -2.35 34.40
C GLY A 172 8.50 -1.96 33.06
N ALA A 173 7.76 -0.85 33.02
CA ALA A 173 7.17 -0.31 31.79
C ALA A 173 8.21 0.45 30.95
N LEU A 174 9.25 0.98 31.60
CA LEU A 174 10.38 1.65 30.96
C LEU A 174 11.18 0.69 30.05
N TYR A 175 11.40 -0.54 30.53
CA TYR A 175 12.24 -1.53 29.85
C TYR A 175 11.60 -2.08 28.56
N SER A 176 10.28 -2.31 28.54
CA SER A 176 9.58 -2.74 27.33
C SER A 176 9.53 -1.63 26.27
N ILE A 177 9.22 -0.40 26.69
CA ILE A 177 9.18 0.77 25.79
C ILE A 177 10.57 1.07 25.21
N LEU A 178 11.64 0.99 26.01
CA LEU A 178 13.01 1.19 25.55
C LEU A 178 13.45 0.11 24.56
N LYS A 179 13.11 -1.17 24.80
CA LYS A 179 13.39 -2.24 23.84
C LYS A 179 12.68 -2.04 22.50
N ASP A 180 11.42 -1.61 22.52
CA ASP A 180 10.66 -1.33 21.31
C ASP A 180 11.20 -0.11 20.57
N LEU A 181 11.64 0.93 21.29
CA LEU A 181 12.28 2.11 20.71
C LEU A 181 13.63 1.80 20.08
N GLU A 182 14.47 0.98 20.73
CA GLU A 182 15.75 0.54 20.16
C GLU A 182 15.54 -0.34 18.91
N ALA A 183 14.55 -1.23 18.94
CA ALA A 183 14.16 -2.02 17.78
C ALA A 183 13.67 -1.13 16.62
N ARG A 184 12.89 -0.08 16.93
CA ARG A 184 12.42 0.92 15.96
C ARG A 184 13.56 1.80 15.44
N GLU A 185 14.53 2.18 16.25
CA GLU A 185 15.68 2.97 15.82
C GLU A 185 16.60 2.14 14.90
N LEU A 186 16.74 0.84 15.18
CA LEU A 186 17.46 -0.09 14.31
C LEU A 186 16.73 -0.29 12.98
N ALA A 187 15.40 -0.47 13.02
CA ALA A 187 14.55 -0.55 11.83
C ALA A 187 14.61 0.74 11.00
N ARG A 188 14.62 1.91 11.66
CA ARG A 188 14.79 3.24 11.03
C ARG A 188 16.15 3.38 10.37
N LYS A 189 17.24 2.96 11.02
CA LYS A 189 18.59 2.99 10.43
C LYS A 189 18.71 2.05 9.23
N ALA A 190 18.03 0.91 9.26
CA ALA A 190 17.93 0.00 8.13
C ALA A 190 17.11 0.63 6.98
N ALA A 191 15.95 1.21 7.27
CA ALA A 191 15.08 1.91 6.32
C ALA A 191 15.81 3.08 5.63
N LEU A 192 16.55 3.90 6.38
CA LEU A 192 17.33 5.01 5.84
C LEU A 192 18.51 4.55 4.97
N ARG A 193 19.17 3.44 5.33
CA ARG A 193 20.23 2.84 4.49
C ARG A 193 19.66 2.25 3.19
N GLN A 194 18.44 1.72 3.24
CA GLN A 194 17.76 1.15 2.09
C GLN A 194 17.22 2.26 1.17
N ALA A 195 16.60 3.31 1.72
CA ALA A 195 16.15 4.50 0.99
C ALA A 195 17.29 5.29 0.30
N GLY A 196 18.53 5.22 0.81
CA GLY A 196 19.69 5.79 0.13
C GLY A 196 20.15 5.03 -1.12
N ARG A 197 19.58 3.84 -1.38
CA ARG A 197 20.03 2.90 -2.42
C ARG A 197 18.97 2.65 -3.51
N ILE A 198 17.72 3.02 -3.26
CA ILE A 198 16.56 2.85 -4.15
C ILE A 198 15.76 4.16 -4.11
N GLY A 199 15.42 4.71 -5.28
CA GLY A 199 14.79 6.03 -5.42
C GLY A 199 13.51 6.20 -4.59
N LEU A 200 13.13 7.48 -4.39
CA LEU A 200 12.12 7.97 -3.45
C LEU A 200 10.75 7.25 -3.43
N GLY A 201 10.32 6.61 -4.52
CA GLY A 201 9.03 5.92 -4.60
C GLY A 201 8.87 4.72 -3.65
N THR A 202 9.96 4.09 -3.22
CA THR A 202 9.92 2.90 -2.35
C THR A 202 9.87 3.25 -0.85
N VAL A 203 10.01 4.52 -0.48
CA VAL A 203 10.08 4.96 0.93
C VAL A 203 8.72 4.86 1.65
N GLY A 204 7.61 5.01 0.93
CA GLY A 204 6.25 4.85 1.47
C GLY A 204 5.94 3.43 1.97
N ILE A 205 6.54 2.41 1.34
CA ILE A 205 6.33 0.99 1.70
C ILE A 205 6.94 0.68 3.07
N ILE A 206 8.13 1.20 3.36
CA ILE A 206 8.85 0.91 4.61
C ILE A 206 8.21 1.61 5.83
N LEU A 207 7.52 2.73 5.62
CA LEU A 207 6.81 3.45 6.68
C LEU A 207 5.44 2.84 7.01
N GLY A 208 4.75 2.23 6.04
CA GLY A 208 3.50 1.50 6.28
C GLY A 208 3.68 0.37 7.29
N ASP A 209 4.75 -0.43 7.15
CA ASP A 209 5.10 -1.51 8.08
C ASP A 209 5.53 -1.00 9.47
N LEU A 210 6.01 0.25 9.56
CA LEU A 210 6.39 0.87 10.84
C LEU A 210 5.19 1.44 11.61
N ILE A 211 4.09 1.75 10.92
CA ILE A 211 2.87 2.32 11.50
C ILE A 211 1.89 1.22 11.93
N PHE A 212 1.93 0.04 11.30
CA PHE A 212 1.10 -1.11 11.68
C PHE A 212 1.88 -2.42 11.70
N PRO A 213 2.49 -2.82 12.83
CA PRO A 213 2.74 -4.23 13.06
C PRO A 213 1.40 -4.88 13.43
N GLU A 214 0.91 -5.74 12.55
CA GLU A 214 -0.22 -6.61 12.79
C GLU A 214 0.11 -7.58 13.94
N GLU A 215 -0.32 -7.25 15.16
CA GLU A 215 -0.83 -8.20 16.15
C GLU A 215 -1.96 -7.51 16.93
N VAL A 216 -3.16 -7.46 16.35
CA VAL A 216 -4.39 -7.35 17.14
C VAL A 216 -4.66 -8.74 17.72
N GLY A 217 -3.93 -9.08 18.78
CA GLY A 217 -4.25 -10.19 19.67
C GLY A 217 -5.29 -9.71 20.68
N GLY A 218 -6.48 -10.32 20.67
CA GLY A 218 -7.64 -9.86 21.43
C GLY A 218 -7.46 -9.84 22.95
N ASP A 219 -7.45 -8.65 23.55
CA ASP A 219 -8.04 -8.33 24.88
C ASP A 219 -8.17 -6.80 25.13
N ASP A 220 -7.73 -5.94 24.21
CA ASP A 220 -7.61 -4.49 24.46
C ASP A 220 -8.91 -3.67 24.33
N THR A 221 -9.98 -4.23 23.76
CA THR A 221 -11.29 -3.55 23.71
C THR A 221 -11.97 -3.49 25.08
N LYS A 222 -11.74 -4.47 25.96
CA LYS A 222 -12.28 -4.46 27.33
C LYS A 222 -11.67 -3.37 28.19
N MET A 223 -10.39 -3.06 28.02
CA MET A 223 -9.70 -2.09 28.86
C MET A 223 -10.15 -0.64 28.56
N ILE A 224 -10.46 -0.35 27.29
CA ILE A 224 -11.00 0.95 26.86
C ILE A 224 -12.47 1.11 27.31
N GLU A 225 -13.29 0.05 27.24
CA GLU A 225 -14.66 0.06 27.75
C GLU A 225 -14.74 0.21 29.28
N ASP A 226 -13.86 -0.46 30.03
CA ASP A 226 -13.79 -0.34 31.50
C ASP A 226 -13.26 1.02 31.96
N TRP A 227 -12.41 1.66 31.15
CA TRP A 227 -11.93 3.02 31.39
C TRP A 227 -13.02 4.07 31.14
N LEU A 228 -13.82 3.92 30.06
CA LEU A 228 -14.96 4.80 29.77
C LEU A 228 -16.07 4.66 30.83
N ARG A 229 -16.36 3.45 31.31
CA ARG A 229 -17.32 3.22 32.42
C ARG A 229 -16.89 3.81 33.76
N LYS A 230 -15.58 3.88 34.04
CA LYS A 230 -15.06 4.53 35.26
C LYS A 230 -15.16 6.05 35.20
N ARG A 231 -15.11 6.66 34.01
CA ARG A 231 -15.17 8.11 33.82
C ARG A 231 -16.59 8.68 33.98
N GLU A 232 -17.64 7.89 33.72
CA GLU A 232 -19.04 8.30 33.93
C GLU A 232 -19.48 8.29 35.41
N LYS A 233 -18.69 7.69 36.32
CA LYS A 233 -18.97 7.68 37.77
C LYS A 233 -18.26 8.78 38.57
N CYS A 234 -17.51 9.66 37.92
CA CYS A 234 -16.90 10.83 38.54
C CYS A 234 -17.36 12.11 37.82
N LYS A 235 -18.65 12.44 38.02
CA LYS A 235 -19.09 13.83 38.18
C LYS A 235 -19.12 14.14 39.67
#